data_AF-A0A4R5IRB4-F1
#
_entry.id   AF-A0A4R5IRB4-F1
#
_cell.length_a   1.000
_cell.length_b   1.000
_cell.length_c   1.000
_cell.angle_alpha   90.00
_cell.angle_beta   90.00
_cell.angle_gamma   90.00
#
_symmetry.space_group_name_H-M   'P 1'
#
loop_
_entity.id
_entity.type
_entity.pdbx_description
1 polymer ?
#
loop_
_entity_poly.entity_id
_entity_poly.type
_entity_poly.pdbx_seq_one_letter_code
_entity_poly.pdbx_strand_id
1 'polypeptide(L)'
;MKKLLKGLGKVALIAGAVVLLGGMALYAYSRERHDLPPFDYDKAAVLSAKTRAEYERNLFNEIRDWNAGTPRHDLWSREAEWLRMARDGYELAYITLQILSPTKGIFSLEKPLARLSQLAESGDAGAMCLYPELSNMGSDDERAKYREQALAYWRRGTELEHPGCLSRAGYFLMTGIQGYPKDVRAGFEAAVKAARAGYGGARSIAGYLMEKEKTSAMDWTRYYCWQVQASQFITQADPRNVIWKLRNQSGRSDSDALANKLETWHPTLDECVAMKLGDE
;
A
#
# COMPACT_ATOMS: atom_id res chain seq x y z
N MET A 1 -18.15 -52.30 36.67
CA MET A 1 -17.26 -51.11 36.69
C MET A 1 -16.51 -50.86 35.38
N LYS A 2 -15.71 -51.80 34.82
CA LYS A 2 -14.94 -51.58 33.57
C LYS A 2 -15.76 -51.15 32.33
N LYS A 3 -17.01 -51.62 32.16
CA LYS A 3 -17.88 -51.20 31.03
C LYS A 3 -18.36 -49.74 31.16
N LEU A 4 -18.65 -49.26 32.37
CA LEU A 4 -19.06 -47.88 32.64
C LEU A 4 -17.91 -46.89 32.38
N LEU A 5 -16.68 -47.23 32.80
CA LEU A 5 -15.48 -46.42 32.54
C LEU A 5 -15.16 -46.30 31.04
N LYS A 6 -15.39 -47.35 30.24
CA LYS A 6 -15.23 -47.29 28.76
C LYS A 6 -16.27 -46.39 28.08
N GLY A 7 -17.48 -46.28 28.63
CA GLY A 7 -18.52 -45.40 28.10
C GLY A 7 -18.21 -43.92 28.33
N LEU A 8 -17.79 -43.58 29.56
CA LEU A 8 -17.42 -42.20 29.93
C LEU A 8 -16.26 -41.66 29.08
N GLY A 9 -15.25 -42.49 28.78
CA GLY A 9 -14.14 -42.09 27.91
C GLY A 9 -14.56 -41.68 26.50
N LYS A 10 -15.54 -42.39 25.89
CA LYS A 10 -16.05 -42.04 24.55
C LYS A 10 -16.85 -40.74 24.57
N VAL A 11 -17.68 -40.53 25.59
CA VAL A 11 -18.48 -39.31 25.73
C VAL A 11 -17.57 -38.09 25.93
N ALA A 12 -16.54 -38.20 26.77
CA ALA A 12 -15.56 -37.13 26.97
C ALA A 12 -14.79 -36.78 25.70
N LEU A 13 -14.36 -37.79 24.91
CA LEU A 13 -13.68 -37.56 23.63
C LEU A 13 -14.59 -36.85 22.62
N ILE A 14 -15.86 -37.27 22.51
CA ILE A 14 -16.82 -36.64 21.60
C ILE A 14 -17.08 -35.19 22.02
N ALA A 15 -17.32 -34.94 23.32
CA ALA A 15 -17.52 -33.58 23.82
C ALA A 15 -16.30 -32.69 23.57
N GLY A 16 -15.09 -33.20 23.82
CA GLY A 16 -13.85 -32.49 23.53
C GLY A 16 -13.70 -32.13 22.04
N ALA A 17 -14.03 -33.07 21.14
CA ALA A 17 -13.99 -32.82 19.69
C ALA A 17 -15.02 -31.76 19.26
N VAL A 18 -16.25 -31.80 19.80
CA VAL A 18 -17.29 -30.81 19.48
C VAL A 18 -16.87 -29.41 19.94
N VAL A 19 -16.31 -29.28 21.13
CA VAL A 19 -15.81 -27.99 21.65
C VAL A 19 -14.66 -27.46 20.79
N LEU A 20 -13.72 -28.32 20.41
CA LEU A 20 -12.60 -27.94 19.55
C LEU A 20 -13.07 -27.50 18.16
N LEU A 21 -13.92 -28.29 17.50
CA LEU A 21 -14.46 -27.96 16.18
C LEU A 21 -15.32 -26.68 16.21
N GLY A 22 -16.18 -26.54 17.22
CA GLY A 22 -16.99 -25.34 17.42
C GLY A 22 -16.13 -24.09 17.68
N GLY A 23 -15.08 -24.22 18.50
CA GLY A 23 -14.12 -23.15 18.77
C GLY A 23 -13.35 -22.72 17.51
N MET A 24 -12.87 -23.67 16.70
CA MET A 24 -12.21 -23.38 15.43
C MET A 24 -13.15 -22.71 14.43
N ALA A 25 -14.40 -23.16 14.34
CA ALA A 25 -15.40 -22.54 13.46
C ALA A 25 -15.73 -21.10 13.88
N LEU A 26 -15.90 -20.84 15.18
CA LEU A 26 -16.11 -19.50 15.71
C LEU A 26 -14.88 -18.60 15.50
N TYR A 27 -13.67 -19.14 15.64
CA TYR A 27 -12.43 -18.41 15.36
C TYR A 27 -12.30 -18.07 13.87
N ALA A 28 -12.56 -19.03 12.97
CA ALA A 28 -12.56 -18.77 11.53
C ALA A 28 -13.64 -17.73 11.16
N TYR A 29 -14.82 -17.82 11.76
CA TYR A 29 -15.90 -16.87 11.56
C TYR A 29 -15.52 -15.47 12.06
N SER A 30 -14.90 -15.34 13.24
CA SER A 30 -14.51 -14.03 13.78
C SER A 30 -13.36 -13.36 13.00
N ARG A 31 -12.60 -14.14 12.23
CA ARG A 31 -11.57 -13.64 11.30
C ARG A 31 -12.16 -13.08 10.01
N GLU A 32 -13.43 -13.31 9.72
CA GLU A 32 -14.11 -12.76 8.54
C GLU A 32 -14.87 -11.47 8.88
N ARG A 33 -14.99 -10.60 7.88
CA ARG A 33 -15.68 -9.32 8.03
C ARG A 33 -17.15 -9.43 7.64
N HIS A 34 -18.02 -9.69 8.62
CA HIS A 34 -19.46 -9.90 8.42
C HIS A 34 -20.32 -8.63 8.46
N ASP A 35 -19.74 -7.48 8.79
CA ASP A 35 -20.48 -6.21 8.88
C ASP A 35 -20.63 -5.49 7.53
N LEU A 36 -20.02 -6.01 6.47
CA LEU A 36 -20.18 -5.47 5.11
C LEU A 36 -21.45 -6.04 4.45
N PRO A 37 -22.26 -5.20 3.78
CA PRO A 37 -23.33 -5.71 2.93
C PRO A 37 -22.74 -6.48 1.74
N PRO A 38 -23.50 -7.40 1.10
CA PRO A 38 -23.08 -8.02 -0.15
C PRO A 38 -22.69 -6.98 -1.21
N PHE A 39 -21.71 -7.32 -2.05
CA PHE A 39 -21.27 -6.43 -3.14
C PHE A 39 -22.37 -6.26 -4.20
N ASP A 40 -22.60 -5.03 -4.62
CA ASP A 40 -23.61 -4.64 -5.61
C ASP A 40 -22.99 -4.62 -7.02
N TYR A 41 -23.11 -5.74 -7.73
CA TYR A 41 -22.57 -5.89 -9.09
C TYR A 41 -23.28 -5.02 -10.12
N ASP A 42 -24.56 -4.69 -9.91
CA ASP A 42 -25.31 -3.83 -10.82
C ASP A 42 -24.79 -2.39 -10.76
N LYS A 43 -24.51 -1.88 -9.55
CA LYS A 43 -23.81 -0.59 -9.39
C LYS A 43 -22.42 -0.60 -9.98
N ALA A 44 -21.67 -1.68 -9.76
CA ALA A 44 -20.34 -1.81 -10.34
C ALA A 44 -20.39 -1.69 -11.86
N ALA A 45 -21.35 -2.34 -12.52
CA ALA A 45 -21.50 -2.33 -13.97
C ALA A 45 -21.75 -0.93 -14.57
N VAL A 46 -22.38 -0.03 -13.82
CA VAL A 46 -22.67 1.36 -14.28
C VAL A 46 -21.66 2.40 -13.81
N LEU A 47 -20.65 2.01 -13.01
CA LEU A 47 -19.65 2.93 -12.48
C LEU A 47 -18.72 3.44 -13.60
N SER A 48 -18.74 4.74 -13.83
CA SER A 48 -17.98 5.38 -14.92
C SER A 48 -16.47 5.14 -14.81
N ALA A 49 -15.77 5.04 -15.94
CA ALA A 49 -14.32 4.88 -15.98
C ALA A 49 -13.58 6.00 -15.24
N LYS A 50 -14.07 7.25 -15.35
CA LYS A 50 -13.49 8.40 -14.65
C LYS A 50 -13.57 8.23 -13.13
N THR A 51 -14.74 7.83 -12.62
CA THR A 51 -14.96 7.59 -11.19
C THR A 51 -14.12 6.41 -10.70
N ARG A 52 -14.05 5.31 -11.47
CA ARG A 52 -13.17 4.16 -11.15
C ARG A 52 -11.71 4.59 -11.01
N ALA A 53 -11.19 5.36 -11.95
CA ALA A 53 -9.81 5.83 -11.92
C ALA A 53 -9.55 6.77 -10.72
N GLU A 54 -10.53 7.60 -10.35
CA GLU A 54 -10.42 8.45 -9.16
C GLU A 54 -10.40 7.64 -7.86
N TYR A 55 -11.33 6.69 -7.72
CA TYR A 55 -11.39 5.81 -6.55
C TYR A 55 -10.15 4.94 -6.43
N GLU A 56 -9.61 4.46 -7.54
CA GLU A 56 -8.37 3.72 -7.56
C GLU A 56 -7.20 4.56 -7.06
N ARG A 57 -6.99 5.77 -7.60
CA ARG A 57 -5.95 6.68 -7.11
C ARG A 57 -6.06 6.91 -5.60
N ASN A 58 -7.27 7.20 -5.13
CA ASN A 58 -7.52 7.44 -3.71
C ASN A 58 -7.19 6.19 -2.88
N LEU A 59 -7.64 5.01 -3.30
CA LEU A 59 -7.36 3.76 -2.59
C LEU A 59 -5.85 3.46 -2.54
N PHE A 60 -5.17 3.53 -3.67
CA PHE A 60 -3.74 3.19 -3.78
C PHE A 60 -2.84 4.14 -2.98
N ASN A 61 -3.18 5.43 -2.92
CA ASN A 61 -2.41 6.40 -2.14
C ASN A 61 -2.58 6.18 -0.63
N GLU A 62 -3.72 5.64 -0.19
CA GLU A 62 -4.05 5.47 1.22
C GLU A 62 -3.68 4.08 1.77
N ILE A 63 -3.69 3.04 0.95
CA ILE A 63 -3.61 1.66 1.45
C ILE A 63 -2.28 1.31 2.11
N ARG A 64 -1.19 1.97 1.71
CA ARG A 64 0.14 1.68 2.24
C ARG A 64 0.32 2.17 3.68
N ASP A 65 -0.39 3.23 4.07
CA ASP A 65 -0.41 3.76 5.44
C ASP A 65 -1.81 3.61 6.05
N TRP A 66 -2.50 2.51 5.73
CA TRP A 66 -3.90 2.27 6.10
C TRP A 66 -4.19 2.36 7.60
N ASN A 67 -3.17 2.11 8.45
CA ASN A 67 -3.24 2.14 9.91
C ASN A 67 -2.64 3.40 10.54
N ALA A 68 -2.28 4.42 9.75
CA ALA A 68 -1.77 5.69 10.22
C ALA A 68 -2.55 6.86 9.60
N GLY A 69 -2.50 8.05 10.22
CA GLY A 69 -3.08 9.25 9.61
C GLY A 69 -2.33 9.66 8.34
N THR A 70 -3.07 10.07 7.31
CA THR A 70 -2.56 10.74 6.11
C THR A 70 -2.98 12.21 6.14
N PRO A 71 -2.38 13.09 5.30
CA PRO A 71 -2.85 14.47 5.18
C PRO A 71 -4.33 14.59 4.82
N ARG A 72 -4.87 13.58 4.12
CA ARG A 72 -6.26 13.54 3.67
C ARG A 72 -7.21 12.94 4.72
N HIS A 73 -6.76 11.95 5.47
CA HIS A 73 -7.64 11.14 6.31
C HIS A 73 -7.02 10.77 7.67
N ASP A 74 -7.85 10.84 8.70
CA ASP A 74 -7.67 9.99 9.88
C ASP A 74 -8.21 8.57 9.63
N LEU A 75 -8.11 7.68 10.62
CA LEU A 75 -8.53 6.28 10.46
C LEU A 75 -10.03 6.15 10.16
N TRP A 76 -10.89 6.92 10.84
CA TRP A 76 -12.34 6.83 10.69
C TRP A 76 -12.82 7.37 9.35
N SER A 77 -12.32 8.53 8.94
CA SER A 77 -12.67 9.14 7.64
C SER A 77 -12.16 8.31 6.47
N ARG A 78 -10.99 7.66 6.57
CA ARG A 78 -10.50 6.72 5.56
C ARG A 78 -11.46 5.54 5.39
N GLU A 79 -11.82 4.89 6.50
CA GLU A 79 -12.73 3.74 6.44
C GLU A 79 -14.10 4.12 5.89
N ALA A 80 -14.63 5.28 6.29
CA ALA A 80 -15.88 5.81 5.75
C ALA A 80 -15.81 6.05 4.23
N GLU A 81 -14.70 6.61 3.74
CA GLU A 81 -14.47 6.84 2.32
C GLU A 81 -14.36 5.52 1.54
N TRP A 82 -13.66 4.53 2.08
CA TRP A 82 -13.58 3.19 1.47
C TRP A 82 -14.94 2.50 1.42
N LEU A 83 -15.74 2.63 2.49
CA LEU A 83 -17.11 2.11 2.54
C LEU A 83 -18.00 2.81 1.52
N ARG A 84 -17.85 4.12 1.33
CA ARG A 84 -18.56 4.89 0.31
C ARG A 84 -18.21 4.39 -1.09
N MET A 85 -16.91 4.27 -1.41
CA MET A 85 -16.45 3.73 -2.71
C MET A 85 -17.01 2.33 -2.98
N ALA A 86 -17.00 1.44 -1.98
CA ALA A 86 -17.57 0.10 -2.10
C ALA A 86 -19.09 0.13 -2.36
N ARG A 87 -19.84 1.00 -1.66
CA ARG A 87 -21.29 1.18 -1.85
C ARG A 87 -21.68 1.77 -3.20
N ASP A 88 -20.76 2.50 -3.82
CA ASP A 88 -20.89 3.03 -5.18
C ASP A 88 -20.55 1.97 -6.25
N GLY A 89 -20.16 0.76 -5.86
CA GLY A 89 -19.85 -0.34 -6.77
C GLY A 89 -18.37 -0.48 -7.14
N TYR A 90 -17.45 0.13 -6.39
CA TYR A 90 -16.01 -0.05 -6.64
C TYR A 90 -15.46 -1.29 -5.93
N GLU A 91 -15.28 -2.36 -6.70
CA GLU A 91 -14.97 -3.69 -6.19
C GLU A 91 -13.65 -3.78 -5.43
N LEU A 92 -12.61 -3.06 -5.88
CA LEU A 92 -11.31 -3.11 -5.22
C LEU A 92 -11.36 -2.55 -3.79
N ALA A 93 -12.11 -1.47 -3.55
CA ALA A 93 -12.33 -0.97 -2.19
C ALA A 93 -13.14 -1.97 -1.33
N TYR A 94 -14.11 -2.65 -1.92
CA TYR A 94 -14.88 -3.68 -1.21
C TYR A 94 -13.99 -4.87 -0.80
N ILE A 95 -13.12 -5.35 -1.70
CA ILE A 95 -12.14 -6.40 -1.39
C ILE A 95 -11.14 -5.93 -0.34
N THR A 96 -10.63 -4.70 -0.46
CA THR A 96 -9.75 -4.10 0.55
C THR A 96 -10.41 -4.10 1.92
N LEU A 97 -11.69 -3.70 2.02
CA LEU A 97 -12.41 -3.67 3.29
C LEU A 97 -12.59 -5.06 3.91
N GLN A 98 -12.71 -6.13 3.11
CA GLN A 98 -12.79 -7.49 3.63
C GLN A 98 -11.48 -7.96 4.29
N ILE A 99 -10.33 -7.37 3.92
CA ILE A 99 -9.02 -7.68 4.50
C ILE A 99 -8.62 -6.67 5.58
N LEU A 100 -8.88 -5.39 5.33
CA LEU A 100 -8.41 -4.27 6.14
C LEU A 100 -9.56 -3.40 6.63
N SER A 101 -9.55 -3.11 7.92
CA SER A 101 -10.31 -2.02 8.52
C SER A 101 -9.35 -1.10 9.25
N PRO A 102 -9.20 0.16 8.83
CA PRO A 102 -8.41 1.16 9.57
C PRO A 102 -8.72 1.21 11.07
N THR A 103 -9.97 0.93 11.47
CA THR A 103 -10.38 0.95 12.90
C THR A 103 -10.36 -0.41 13.59
N LYS A 104 -10.52 -1.52 12.87
CA LYS A 104 -10.66 -2.87 13.46
C LYS A 104 -9.47 -3.79 13.22
N GLY A 105 -8.54 -3.42 12.34
CA GLY A 105 -7.35 -4.21 12.03
C GLY A 105 -7.50 -5.11 10.80
N ILE A 106 -6.87 -6.28 10.85
CA ILE A 106 -6.67 -7.19 9.71
C ILE A 106 -7.52 -8.45 9.87
N PHE A 107 -8.25 -8.80 8.82
CA PHE A 107 -9.13 -9.96 8.69
C PHE A 107 -8.47 -11.07 7.84
N SER A 108 -9.21 -12.15 7.60
CA SER A 108 -8.77 -13.27 6.76
C SER A 108 -8.46 -12.84 5.34
N LEU A 109 -7.31 -13.29 4.81
CA LEU A 109 -6.85 -12.97 3.47
C LEU A 109 -7.40 -13.88 2.38
N GLU A 110 -7.78 -15.11 2.73
CA GLU A 110 -7.92 -16.20 1.76
C GLU A 110 -9.00 -15.94 0.70
N LYS A 111 -10.25 -15.70 1.13
CA LYS A 111 -11.36 -15.46 0.20
C LYS A 111 -11.20 -14.15 -0.59
N PRO A 112 -10.85 -13.00 0.04
CA PRO A 112 -10.74 -11.76 -0.73
C PRO A 112 -9.56 -11.77 -1.70
N LEU A 113 -8.41 -12.36 -1.34
CA LEU A 113 -7.30 -12.52 -2.28
C LEU A 113 -7.64 -13.48 -3.43
N ALA A 114 -8.39 -14.56 -3.18
CA ALA A 114 -8.87 -15.43 -4.26
C ALA A 114 -9.74 -14.67 -5.27
N ARG A 115 -10.63 -13.79 -4.80
CA ARG A 115 -11.41 -12.91 -5.69
C ARG A 115 -10.52 -11.93 -6.45
N LEU A 116 -9.55 -11.33 -5.77
CA LEU A 116 -8.61 -10.39 -6.39
C LEU A 116 -7.75 -11.06 -7.47
N SER A 117 -7.33 -12.32 -7.26
CA SER A 117 -6.67 -13.14 -8.28
C SER A 117 -7.56 -13.34 -9.50
N GLN A 118 -8.85 -13.63 -9.34
CA GLN A 118 -9.77 -13.78 -10.48
C GLN A 118 -9.84 -12.51 -11.33
N LEU A 119 -9.90 -11.34 -10.69
CA LEU A 119 -9.88 -10.04 -11.39
C LEU A 119 -8.55 -9.83 -12.13
N ALA A 120 -7.43 -10.09 -11.46
CA ALA A 120 -6.10 -9.99 -12.06
C ALA A 120 -5.93 -10.94 -13.25
N GLU A 121 -6.39 -12.19 -13.15
CA GLU A 121 -6.34 -13.13 -14.27
C GLU A 121 -7.22 -12.71 -15.44
N SER A 122 -8.33 -12.03 -15.15
CA SER A 122 -9.22 -11.43 -16.16
C SER A 122 -8.65 -10.16 -16.80
N GLY A 123 -7.43 -9.74 -16.41
CA GLY A 123 -6.73 -8.59 -16.98
C GLY A 123 -6.93 -7.27 -16.24
N ASP A 124 -7.54 -7.27 -15.05
CA ASP A 124 -7.66 -6.07 -14.23
C ASP A 124 -6.29 -5.68 -13.64
N ALA A 125 -5.69 -4.63 -14.21
CA ALA A 125 -4.37 -4.15 -13.79
C ALA A 125 -4.40 -3.52 -12.39
N GLY A 126 -5.51 -2.92 -11.97
CA GLY A 126 -5.70 -2.43 -10.61
C GLY A 126 -5.64 -3.59 -9.61
N ALA A 127 -6.32 -4.70 -9.89
CA ALA A 127 -6.25 -5.91 -9.07
C ALA A 127 -4.82 -6.48 -8.99
N MET A 128 -4.09 -6.52 -10.10
CA MET A 128 -2.68 -6.96 -10.12
C MET A 128 -1.81 -6.11 -9.19
N CYS A 129 -2.01 -4.78 -9.19
CA CYS A 129 -1.21 -3.87 -8.38
C CYS A 129 -1.65 -3.85 -6.91
N LEU A 130 -2.92 -4.13 -6.62
CA LEU A 130 -3.48 -4.16 -5.27
C LEU A 130 -3.16 -5.46 -4.53
N TYR A 131 -3.12 -6.59 -5.25
CA TYR A 131 -2.83 -7.91 -4.68
C TYR A 131 -1.60 -7.95 -3.77
N PRO A 132 -0.41 -7.51 -4.21
CA PRO A 132 0.78 -7.51 -3.37
C PRO A 132 0.68 -6.57 -2.16
N GLU A 133 -0.09 -5.49 -2.24
CA GLU A 133 -0.32 -4.62 -1.08
C GLU A 133 -1.13 -5.36 -0.01
N LEU A 134 -2.21 -6.04 -0.41
CA LEU A 134 -3.09 -6.76 0.50
C LEU A 134 -2.50 -8.07 1.01
N SER A 135 -1.76 -8.81 0.18
CA SER A 135 -1.14 -10.07 0.58
C SER A 135 0.00 -9.88 1.59
N ASN A 136 0.58 -8.67 1.66
CA ASN A 136 1.61 -8.33 2.64
C ASN A 136 1.06 -8.04 4.05
N MET A 137 -0.26 -8.01 4.23
CA MET A 137 -0.91 -7.67 5.51
C MET A 137 -1.03 -8.85 6.47
N GLY A 138 -0.81 -10.08 5.99
CA GLY A 138 -0.92 -11.30 6.80
C GLY A 138 0.23 -11.55 7.75
N SER A 139 0.19 -12.69 8.43
CA SER A 139 1.32 -13.28 9.16
C SER A 139 2.51 -13.56 8.23
N ASP A 140 3.68 -13.87 8.77
CA ASP A 140 4.84 -14.26 7.97
C ASP A 140 4.54 -15.47 7.06
N ASP A 141 3.82 -16.46 7.56
CA ASP A 141 3.42 -17.64 6.79
C ASP A 141 2.45 -17.28 5.66
N GLU A 142 1.48 -16.41 5.93
CA GLU A 142 0.55 -15.92 4.91
C GLU A 142 1.29 -15.10 3.85
N ARG A 143 2.20 -14.21 4.25
CA ARG A 143 3.05 -13.45 3.32
C ARG A 143 3.88 -14.37 2.45
N ALA A 144 4.51 -15.39 3.04
CA ALA A 144 5.31 -16.36 2.32
C ALA A 144 4.46 -17.14 1.29
N LYS A 145 3.25 -17.58 1.69
CA LYS A 145 2.29 -18.27 0.83
C LYS A 145 1.95 -17.49 -0.43
N TYR A 146 1.77 -16.18 -0.34
CA TYR A 146 1.31 -15.35 -1.47
C TYR A 146 2.43 -14.60 -2.21
N ARG A 147 3.68 -14.67 -1.74
CA ARG A 147 4.79 -13.83 -2.24
C ARG A 147 5.05 -13.99 -3.73
N GLU A 148 5.12 -15.22 -4.23
CA GLU A 148 5.48 -15.46 -5.64
C GLU A 148 4.41 -14.88 -6.59
N GLN A 149 3.14 -15.15 -6.30
CA GLN A 149 2.01 -14.63 -7.07
C GLN A 149 1.95 -13.09 -7.00
N ALA A 150 2.18 -12.52 -5.82
CA ALA A 150 2.25 -11.07 -5.62
C ALA A 150 3.34 -10.42 -6.51
N LEU A 151 4.53 -11.02 -6.59
CA LEU A 151 5.60 -10.54 -7.48
C LEU A 151 5.24 -10.70 -8.97
N ALA A 152 4.58 -11.82 -9.35
CA ALA A 152 4.13 -12.04 -10.71
C ALA A 152 3.11 -10.99 -11.16
N TYR A 153 2.12 -10.68 -10.32
CA TYR A 153 1.14 -9.65 -10.62
C TYR A 153 1.75 -8.25 -10.68
N TRP A 154 2.69 -7.90 -9.79
CA TRP A 154 3.39 -6.61 -9.91
C TRP A 154 4.13 -6.48 -11.25
N ARG A 155 4.81 -7.53 -11.72
CA ARG A 155 5.51 -7.52 -13.03
C ARG A 155 4.52 -7.33 -14.17
N ARG A 156 3.46 -8.15 -14.22
CA ARG A 156 2.42 -8.06 -15.26
C ARG A 156 1.74 -6.69 -15.28
N GLY A 157 1.37 -6.14 -14.11
CA GLY A 157 0.78 -4.80 -14.04
C GLY A 157 1.76 -3.68 -14.39
N THR A 158 3.06 -3.88 -14.19
CA THR A 158 4.11 -2.97 -14.66
C THR A 158 4.27 -3.01 -16.17
N GLU A 159 4.22 -4.20 -16.79
CA GLU A 159 4.23 -4.38 -18.25
C GLU A 159 3.02 -3.72 -18.92
N LEU A 160 1.86 -3.70 -18.23
CA LEU A 160 0.65 -2.97 -18.64
C LEU A 160 0.72 -1.46 -18.35
N GLU A 161 1.87 -0.97 -17.87
CA GLU A 161 2.13 0.42 -17.52
C GLU A 161 1.13 1.01 -16.51
N HIS A 162 0.56 0.18 -15.63
CA HIS A 162 -0.42 0.63 -14.66
C HIS A 162 0.24 1.52 -13.60
N PRO A 163 -0.22 2.77 -13.38
CA PRO A 163 0.44 3.71 -12.47
C PRO A 163 0.62 3.20 -11.03
N GLY A 164 -0.33 2.43 -10.52
CA GLY A 164 -0.23 1.80 -9.19
C GLY A 164 0.95 0.84 -9.07
N CYS A 165 1.21 0.03 -10.11
CA CYS A 165 2.36 -0.88 -10.15
C CYS A 165 3.65 -0.12 -10.42
N LEU A 166 3.65 0.82 -11.37
CA LEU A 166 4.81 1.65 -11.70
C LEU A 166 5.34 2.40 -10.49
N SER A 167 4.45 2.87 -9.61
CA SER A 167 4.86 3.48 -8.34
C SER A 167 5.79 2.57 -7.55
N ARG A 168 5.48 1.28 -7.41
CA ARG A 168 6.29 0.32 -6.64
C ARG A 168 7.49 -0.18 -7.42
N ALA A 169 7.28 -0.57 -8.67
CA ALA A 169 8.34 -1.02 -9.57
C ALA A 169 9.44 0.03 -9.69
N GLY A 170 9.09 1.32 -9.71
CA GLY A 170 10.05 2.41 -9.72
C GLY A 170 11.06 2.35 -8.58
N TYR A 171 10.58 2.16 -7.34
CA TYR A 171 11.47 1.96 -6.19
C TYR A 171 12.30 0.68 -6.31
N PHE A 172 11.69 -0.44 -6.70
CA PHE A 172 12.38 -1.72 -6.82
C PHE A 172 13.49 -1.70 -7.87
N LEU A 173 13.27 -1.05 -9.00
CA LEU A 173 14.28 -0.83 -10.04
C LEU A 173 15.41 0.08 -9.54
N MET A 174 15.09 1.17 -8.84
CA MET A 174 16.12 2.07 -8.30
C MET A 174 17.04 1.38 -7.28
N THR A 175 16.50 0.46 -6.46
CA THR A 175 17.26 -0.23 -5.41
C THR A 175 17.79 -1.61 -5.81
N GLY A 176 17.22 -2.25 -6.83
CA GLY A 176 17.56 -3.62 -7.23
C GLY A 176 17.05 -4.70 -6.27
N ILE A 177 15.81 -4.57 -5.77
CA ILE A 177 15.21 -5.49 -4.78
C ILE A 177 13.99 -6.22 -5.34
N GLN A 178 13.46 -7.19 -4.58
CA GLN A 178 12.25 -7.95 -4.95
C GLN A 178 12.33 -8.63 -6.33
N GLY A 179 13.56 -8.98 -6.76
CA GLY A 179 13.82 -9.63 -8.03
C GLY A 179 13.81 -8.70 -9.24
N TYR A 180 13.83 -7.37 -9.04
CA TYR A 180 14.07 -6.40 -10.11
C TYR A 180 15.57 -6.14 -10.25
N PRO A 181 16.15 -6.16 -11.48
CA PRO A 181 17.52 -5.72 -11.69
C PRO A 181 17.63 -4.22 -11.38
N LYS A 182 18.76 -3.80 -10.83
CA LYS A 182 18.98 -2.38 -10.52
C LYS A 182 19.11 -1.57 -11.80
N ASP A 183 18.16 -0.68 -12.05
CA ASP A 183 18.18 0.33 -13.12
C ASP A 183 17.58 1.62 -12.57
N VAL A 184 18.45 2.55 -12.17
CA VAL A 184 18.06 3.79 -11.49
C VAL A 184 17.27 4.70 -12.43
N ARG A 185 17.66 4.79 -13.71
CA ARG A 185 16.99 5.66 -14.68
C ARG A 185 15.59 5.15 -14.98
N ALA A 186 15.45 3.86 -15.31
CA ALA A 186 14.14 3.27 -15.58
C ALA A 186 13.23 3.34 -14.34
N GLY A 187 13.78 3.12 -13.15
CA GLY A 187 13.04 3.23 -11.90
C GLY A 187 12.53 4.65 -11.62
N PHE A 188 13.35 5.67 -11.88
CA PHE A 188 12.94 7.07 -11.81
C PHE A 188 11.82 7.39 -12.79
N GLU A 189 11.98 7.02 -14.07
CA GLU A 189 10.98 7.26 -15.13
C GLU A 189 9.63 6.62 -14.80
N ALA A 190 9.63 5.37 -14.32
CA ALA A 190 8.42 4.68 -13.88
C ALA A 190 7.73 5.40 -12.70
N ALA A 191 8.49 5.82 -11.71
CA ALA A 191 7.96 6.54 -10.56
C ALA A 191 7.44 7.94 -10.94
N VAL A 192 8.10 8.66 -11.85
CA VAL A 192 7.62 9.94 -12.38
C VAL A 192 6.31 9.75 -13.14
N LYS A 193 6.19 8.70 -13.97
CA LYS A 193 4.95 8.38 -14.68
C LYS A 193 3.79 8.12 -13.70
N ALA A 194 4.05 7.38 -12.62
CA ALA A 194 3.06 7.16 -11.57
C ALA A 194 2.67 8.46 -10.84
N ALA A 195 3.65 9.32 -10.51
CA ALA A 195 3.41 10.61 -9.86
C ALA A 195 2.56 11.55 -10.74
N ARG A 196 2.86 11.63 -12.04
CA ARG A 196 2.08 12.41 -13.02
C ARG A 196 0.65 11.91 -13.17
N ALA A 197 0.41 10.62 -12.96
CA ALA A 197 -0.92 10.03 -12.92
C ALA A 197 -1.62 10.21 -11.57
N GLY A 198 -1.00 10.86 -10.58
CA GLY A 198 -1.57 11.09 -9.25
C GLY A 198 -1.48 9.92 -8.28
N TYR A 199 -0.57 8.97 -8.53
CA TYR A 199 -0.27 7.85 -7.63
C TYR A 199 1.02 8.13 -6.83
N GLY A 200 1.33 7.27 -5.86
CA GLY A 200 2.45 7.39 -4.92
C GLY A 200 3.88 7.32 -5.51
N GLY A 201 4.10 7.67 -6.77
CA GLY A 201 5.42 7.69 -7.40
C GLY A 201 6.42 8.61 -6.70
N ALA A 202 5.98 9.79 -6.25
CA ALA A 202 6.81 10.71 -5.47
C ALA A 202 7.32 10.08 -4.17
N ARG A 203 6.51 9.26 -3.49
CA ARG A 203 6.90 8.51 -2.30
C ARG A 203 8.03 7.53 -2.60
N SER A 204 7.99 6.86 -3.75
CA SER A 204 9.04 5.93 -4.15
C SER A 204 10.37 6.63 -4.40
N ILE A 205 10.35 7.80 -5.03
CA ILE A 205 11.55 8.62 -5.25
C ILE A 205 12.09 9.18 -3.93
N ALA A 206 11.22 9.74 -3.08
CA ALA A 206 11.61 10.23 -1.76
C ALA A 206 12.20 9.12 -0.89
N GLY A 207 11.62 7.92 -0.93
CA GLY A 207 12.12 6.73 -0.24
C GLY A 207 13.52 6.33 -0.72
N TYR A 208 13.75 6.30 -2.04
CA TYR A 208 15.08 6.06 -2.60
C TYR A 208 16.11 7.10 -2.16
N LEU A 209 15.78 8.39 -2.29
CA LEU A 209 16.67 9.49 -1.91
C LEU A 209 16.93 9.52 -0.40
N MET A 210 16.00 9.05 0.44
CA MET A 210 16.19 8.95 1.88
C MET A 210 17.36 8.04 2.26
N GLU A 211 17.62 6.98 1.49
CA GLU A 211 18.68 6.01 1.73
C GLU A 211 20.06 6.46 1.23
N LYS A 212 20.12 7.51 0.40
CA LYS A 212 21.37 8.06 -0.13
C LYS A 212 22.06 9.00 0.85
N GLU A 213 23.38 9.06 0.80
CA GLU A 213 24.13 10.10 1.48
C GLU A 213 23.86 11.46 0.82
N LYS A 214 23.71 12.53 1.61
CA LYS A 214 23.51 13.89 1.12
C LYS A 214 24.79 14.67 1.35
N THR A 215 25.60 14.80 0.31
CA THR A 215 26.92 15.45 0.40
C THR A 215 26.87 16.88 -0.11
N SER A 216 25.90 17.24 -0.95
CA SER A 216 25.77 18.56 -1.55
C SER A 216 24.46 19.28 -1.21
N ALA A 217 24.42 20.59 -1.45
CA ALA A 217 23.21 21.40 -1.33
C ALA A 217 22.13 20.93 -2.33
N MET A 218 22.57 20.46 -3.50
CA MET A 218 21.68 19.93 -4.53
C MET A 218 21.02 18.62 -4.08
N ASP A 219 21.72 17.73 -3.37
CA ASP A 219 21.13 16.47 -2.87
C ASP A 219 20.05 16.74 -1.83
N TRP A 220 20.31 17.68 -0.92
CA TRP A 220 19.30 18.15 0.03
C TRP A 220 18.12 18.81 -0.66
N THR A 221 18.36 19.60 -1.71
CA THR A 221 17.30 20.25 -2.51
C THR A 221 16.43 19.20 -3.21
N ARG A 222 17.02 18.20 -3.86
CA ARG A 222 16.30 17.07 -4.49
C ARG A 222 15.46 16.32 -3.48
N TYR A 223 16.07 15.95 -2.33
CA TYR A 223 15.38 15.22 -1.29
C TYR A 223 14.20 16.03 -0.71
N TYR A 224 14.39 17.31 -0.43
CA TYR A 224 13.31 18.21 -0.02
C TYR A 224 12.18 18.26 -1.05
N CYS A 225 12.51 18.44 -2.33
CA CYS A 225 11.52 18.53 -3.41
C CYS A 225 10.60 17.30 -3.46
N TRP A 226 11.20 16.11 -3.46
CA TRP A 226 10.43 14.86 -3.51
C TRP A 226 9.68 14.57 -2.20
N GLN A 227 10.18 15.03 -1.05
CA GLN A 227 9.42 14.98 0.20
C GLN A 227 8.18 15.89 0.14
N VAL A 228 8.28 17.11 -0.41
CA VAL A 228 7.11 17.99 -0.64
C VAL A 228 6.07 17.32 -1.54
N GLN A 229 6.48 16.64 -2.62
CA GLN A 229 5.53 15.94 -3.48
C GLN A 229 4.91 14.71 -2.79
N ALA A 230 5.70 13.95 -2.03
CA ALA A 230 5.22 12.78 -1.30
C ALA A 230 4.31 13.14 -0.11
N SER A 231 4.53 14.30 0.52
CA SER A 231 3.76 14.76 1.67
C SER A 231 2.30 15.09 1.35
N GLN A 232 1.93 15.14 0.07
CA GLN A 232 0.53 15.24 -0.37
C GLN A 232 -0.25 13.96 -0.07
N PHE A 233 0.44 12.82 0.08
CA PHE A 233 -0.17 11.51 0.24
C PHE A 233 0.16 10.85 1.58
N ILE A 234 1.34 11.15 2.15
CA ILE A 234 1.82 10.45 3.37
C ILE A 234 2.36 11.43 4.41
N THR A 235 2.07 11.17 5.69
CA THR A 235 2.51 12.04 6.80
C THR A 235 4.00 11.89 7.11
N GLN A 236 4.58 10.70 6.87
CA GLN A 236 5.99 10.46 7.13
C GLN A 236 6.92 11.22 6.17
N ALA A 237 6.38 11.74 5.06
CA ALA A 237 7.10 12.57 4.10
C ALA A 237 7.15 14.06 4.47
N ASP A 238 6.96 14.42 5.74
CA ASP A 238 6.93 15.82 6.15
C ASP A 238 8.25 16.56 5.76
N PRO A 239 8.21 17.55 4.85
CA PRO A 239 9.40 18.27 4.42
C PRO A 239 10.09 19.03 5.57
N ARG A 240 9.39 19.34 6.66
CA ARG A 240 9.98 19.93 7.86
C ARG A 240 11.02 19.03 8.50
N ASN A 241 10.90 17.71 8.35
CA ASN A 241 11.93 16.77 8.81
C ASN A 241 13.25 16.96 8.04
N VAL A 242 13.17 17.34 6.76
CA VAL A 242 14.36 17.64 5.94
C VAL A 242 15.02 18.93 6.42
N ILE A 243 14.23 19.98 6.63
CA ILE A 243 14.70 21.27 7.15
C ILE A 243 15.37 21.09 8.52
N TRP A 244 14.72 20.36 9.42
CA TRP A 244 15.28 20.06 10.74
C TRP A 244 16.59 19.27 10.65
N LYS A 245 16.67 18.24 9.79
CA LYS A 245 17.91 17.48 9.59
C LYS A 245 19.04 18.35 9.06
N LEU A 246 18.74 19.24 8.11
CA LEU A 246 19.72 20.13 7.50
C LEU A 246 20.28 21.13 8.52
N ARG A 247 19.42 21.77 9.33
CA ARG A 247 19.82 22.70 10.40
C ARG A 247 20.69 22.03 11.48
N ASN A 248 20.44 20.75 11.77
CA ASN A 248 21.20 19.99 12.77
C ASN A 248 22.43 19.26 12.19
N GLN A 249 22.74 19.44 10.90
CA GLN A 249 23.92 18.82 10.30
C GLN A 249 25.18 19.58 10.71
N SER A 250 26.00 18.99 11.58
CA SER A 250 27.29 19.56 11.96
C SER A 250 28.26 19.61 10.77
N GLY A 251 29.08 20.66 10.72
CA GLY A 251 30.19 20.77 9.75
C GLY A 251 29.84 21.34 8.38
N ARG A 252 28.58 21.73 8.12
CA ARG A 252 28.17 22.36 6.86
C ARG A 252 27.81 23.82 7.09
N SER A 253 28.64 24.74 6.60
CA SER A 253 28.50 26.19 6.87
C SER A 253 27.32 26.85 6.14
N ASP A 254 26.78 26.24 5.09
CA ASP A 254 25.63 26.72 4.31
C ASP A 254 24.28 26.12 4.73
N SER A 255 24.25 25.24 5.75
CA SER A 255 23.04 24.50 6.15
C SER A 255 21.86 25.42 6.48
N ASP A 256 22.06 26.45 7.30
CA ASP A 256 20.97 27.35 7.71
C ASP A 256 20.45 28.19 6.54
N ALA A 257 21.35 28.69 5.69
CA ALA A 257 20.98 29.45 4.51
C ALA A 257 20.17 28.59 3.53
N LEU A 258 20.59 27.35 3.30
CA LEU A 258 19.85 26.42 2.46
C LEU A 258 18.51 26.02 3.08
N ALA A 259 18.46 25.76 4.39
CA ALA A 259 17.22 25.45 5.11
C ALA A 259 16.19 26.58 4.97
N ASN A 260 16.60 27.83 5.18
CA ASN A 260 15.73 29.00 5.03
C ASN A 260 15.25 29.16 3.58
N LYS A 261 16.13 28.92 2.59
CA LYS A 261 15.74 28.92 1.18
C LYS A 261 14.67 27.87 0.91
N LEU A 262 14.90 26.62 1.32
CA LEU A 262 13.98 25.51 1.08
C LEU A 262 12.63 25.72 1.79
N GLU A 263 12.62 26.28 3.00
CA GLU A 263 11.38 26.55 3.76
C GLU A 263 10.43 27.53 3.04
N THR A 264 10.96 28.43 2.19
CA THR A 264 10.15 29.36 1.38
C THR A 264 9.80 28.83 -0.01
N TRP A 265 10.43 27.74 -0.44
CA TRP A 265 10.28 27.19 -1.77
C TRP A 265 9.16 26.15 -1.82
N HIS A 266 8.23 26.33 -2.75
CA HIS A 266 7.09 25.44 -2.98
C HIS A 266 7.26 24.76 -4.33
N PRO A 267 8.09 23.70 -4.41
CA PRO A 267 8.40 23.08 -5.69
C PRO A 267 7.15 22.50 -6.36
N THR A 268 7.08 22.66 -7.66
CA THR A 268 6.17 21.93 -8.54
C THR A 268 6.73 20.55 -8.87
N LEU A 269 5.86 19.63 -9.31
CA LEU A 269 6.29 18.30 -9.76
C LEU A 269 7.32 18.40 -10.91
N ASP A 270 7.11 19.29 -11.88
CA ASP A 270 8.01 19.41 -13.03
C ASP A 270 9.38 19.98 -12.65
N GLU A 271 9.47 20.89 -11.68
CA GLU A 271 10.75 21.31 -11.10
C GLU A 271 11.48 20.14 -10.43
N CYS A 272 10.77 19.29 -9.67
CA CYS A 272 11.38 18.10 -9.08
C CYS A 272 11.87 17.10 -10.14
N VAL A 273 11.10 16.91 -11.22
CA VAL A 273 11.48 16.04 -12.34
C VAL A 273 12.72 16.57 -13.06
N ALA A 274 12.78 17.88 -13.32
CA ALA A 274 13.91 18.51 -14.01
C ALA A 274 15.25 18.35 -13.26
N MET A 275 15.23 18.26 -11.93
CA MET A 275 16.43 18.08 -11.12
C MET A 275 17.01 16.67 -11.12
N LYS A 276 16.26 15.67 -11.61
CA LYS A 276 16.66 14.25 -11.66
C LYS A 276 17.04 13.69 -10.27
N LEU A 277 17.67 12.50 -10.22
CA LEU A 277 18.12 11.88 -8.96
C LEU A 277 19.54 12.30 -8.53
N GLY A 278 20.40 12.70 -9.46
CA GLY A 278 21.79 13.08 -9.18
C GLY A 278 22.83 11.96 -9.33
N ASP A 279 22.39 10.71 -9.49
CA ASP A 279 23.26 9.53 -9.69
C ASP A 279 23.36 9.11 -11.18
N GLU A 280 22.96 10.00 -12.10
CA GLU A 280 22.88 9.79 -13.55
C GLU A 280 24.12 10.30 -14.30
#